data_AF-A0A4Q4NFX6-F1
#
_entry.id   AF-A0A4Q4NFX6-F1
#
_cell.length_a   1.000
_cell.length_b   1.000
_cell.length_c   1.000
_cell.angle_alpha   90.00
_cell.angle_beta   90.00
_cell.angle_gamma   90.00
#
_symmetry.space_group_name_H-M   'P 1'
#
loop_
_entity.id
_entity.type
_entity.pdbx_description
1 polymer ?
#
loop_
_entity_poly.entity_id
_entity_poly.type
_entity_poly.pdbx_seq_one_letter_code
_entity_poly.pdbx_strand_id
1 'polypeptide(L)'
;MADYNQPTADIVASIKHSYHAYRHTGDIDRKCSFFSPDCMQICRPTPSYAATNRDEIVQYLRDAQQGKIPIDAPASSSTCISGRPDCYATGSRATTRAKERSVYTIRPLRPGEFGFGSDDITAPVGLTVEQMKSRAIQEGWVGMRVNLWDEGKEGLLVKVQYWWRLRETANNKRLAGDHSGTDWDQCLHDIMFLGPKDGTENEEELELLE
;
A
#
# COMPACT_ATOMS: atom_id res chain seq x y z
N MET A 1 11.75 23.89 5.45
CA MET A 1 11.34 22.68 4.72
C MET A 1 12.07 21.55 5.39
N ALA A 2 11.39 20.51 5.89
CA ALA A 2 12.08 19.37 6.46
C ALA A 2 12.85 18.69 5.31
N ASP A 3 14.18 18.69 5.40
CA ASP A 3 15.02 17.88 4.53
C ASP A 3 14.71 16.42 4.87
N TYR A 4 13.80 15.79 4.11
CA TYR A 4 13.68 14.34 4.12
C TYR A 4 14.99 13.80 3.53
N ASN A 5 15.94 13.51 4.42
CA ASN A 5 17.19 12.88 4.03
C ASN A 5 16.86 11.59 3.29
N GLN A 6 17.37 11.49 2.07
CA GLN A 6 17.25 10.27 1.27
C GLN A 6 17.80 9.08 2.05
N PRO A 7 17.10 7.92 2.06
CA PRO A 7 17.58 6.75 2.78
C PRO A 7 18.89 6.25 2.17
N THR A 8 19.78 5.71 3.02
CA THR A 8 21.03 5.08 2.55
C THR A 8 20.73 3.81 1.77
N ALA A 9 21.67 3.37 0.91
CA ALA A 9 21.50 2.15 0.12
C ALA A 9 21.20 0.91 0.98
N ASP A 10 21.82 0.80 2.16
CA ASP A 10 21.59 -0.31 3.09
C ASP A 10 20.16 -0.32 3.65
N ILE A 11 19.63 0.86 4.01
CA ILE A 11 18.23 1.01 4.45
C ILE A 11 17.28 0.58 3.32
N VAL A 12 17.55 1.04 2.10
CA VAL A 12 16.75 0.70 0.92
C VAL A 12 16.76 -0.79 0.66
N ALA A 13 17.93 -1.44 0.70
CA ALA A 13 18.05 -2.89 0.53
C ALA A 13 17.28 -3.66 1.61
N SER A 14 17.38 -3.23 2.86
CA SER A 14 16.66 -3.84 3.99
C SER A 14 15.14 -3.73 3.81
N ILE A 15 14.62 -2.56 3.43
CA ILE A 15 13.18 -2.37 3.21
C ILE A 15 12.70 -3.18 2.00
N LYS A 16 13.47 -3.23 0.90
CA LYS A 16 13.15 -4.08 -0.25
C LYS A 16 13.03 -5.56 0.16
N HIS A 17 13.94 -6.04 1.00
CA HIS A 17 13.88 -7.39 1.54
C HIS A 17 12.60 -7.63 2.36
N SER A 18 12.27 -6.72 3.29
CA SER A 18 11.03 -6.80 4.08
C SER A 18 9.77 -6.77 3.21
N TYR A 19 9.72 -5.90 2.20
CA TYR A 19 8.59 -5.82 1.27
C TYR A 19 8.44 -7.09 0.42
N HIS A 20 9.54 -7.65 -0.08
CA HIS A 20 9.54 -8.90 -0.83
C HIS A 20 9.00 -10.06 0.04
N ALA A 21 9.45 -10.18 1.30
CA ALA A 21 8.95 -11.19 2.23
C ALA A 21 7.45 -11.00 2.53
N TYR A 22 6.99 -9.76 2.73
CA TYR A 22 5.57 -9.43 2.85
C TYR A 22 4.75 -9.89 1.64
N ARG A 23 5.23 -9.61 0.42
CA ARG A 23 4.53 -9.90 -0.83
C ARG A 23 4.34 -11.41 -1.08
N HIS A 24 5.27 -12.22 -0.59
CA HIS A 24 5.27 -13.69 -0.71
C HIS A 24 4.62 -14.43 0.45
N THR A 25 4.27 -13.73 1.52
CA THR A 25 3.58 -14.34 2.66
C THR A 25 2.11 -14.56 2.28
N GLY A 26 1.68 -15.80 2.03
CA GLY A 26 0.29 -16.10 1.64
C GLY A 26 -0.73 -16.03 2.79
N ASP A 27 -0.27 -16.32 4.01
CA ASP A 27 -1.08 -16.34 5.23
C ASP A 27 -1.33 -14.91 5.76
N ILE A 28 -2.59 -14.52 5.92
CA ILE A 28 -2.94 -13.15 6.34
C ILE A 28 -2.41 -12.85 7.74
N ASP A 29 -2.51 -13.79 8.67
CA ASP A 29 -2.10 -13.55 10.07
C ASP A 29 -0.59 -13.32 10.15
N ARG A 30 0.19 -14.03 9.34
CA ARG A 30 1.62 -13.76 9.16
C ARG A 30 1.89 -12.46 8.43
N LYS A 31 1.08 -12.05 7.45
CA LYS A 31 1.22 -10.73 6.80
C LYS A 31 1.11 -9.57 7.80
N CYS A 32 0.25 -9.71 8.82
CA CYS A 32 0.10 -8.70 9.87
C CYS A 32 1.41 -8.39 10.60
N SER A 33 2.36 -9.33 10.61
CA SER A 33 3.66 -9.13 11.26
C SER A 33 4.55 -8.11 10.55
N PHE A 34 4.22 -7.69 9.32
CA PHE A 34 4.94 -6.63 8.60
C PHE A 34 4.34 -5.24 8.81
N PHE A 35 3.22 -5.14 9.52
CA PHE A 35 2.50 -3.91 9.78
C PHE A 35 2.73 -3.48 11.22
N SER A 36 3.05 -2.21 11.41
CA SER A 36 3.03 -1.63 12.75
C SER A 36 1.62 -1.73 13.34
N PRO A 37 1.43 -1.81 14.66
CA PRO A 37 0.09 -1.91 15.26
C PRO A 37 -0.85 -0.77 14.85
N ASP A 38 -0.26 0.39 14.64
CA ASP A 38 -0.86 1.67 14.25
C ASP A 38 -0.76 1.94 12.74
N CYS A 39 -0.49 0.91 11.92
CA CYS A 39 -0.38 1.05 10.48
C CYS A 39 -1.72 1.51 9.88
N MET A 40 -1.67 2.55 9.05
CA MET A 40 -2.85 3.12 8.40
C MET A 40 -2.89 2.78 6.91
N GLN A 41 -4.07 2.89 6.29
CA GLN A 41 -4.21 2.81 4.84
C GLN A 41 -5.11 3.93 4.34
N ILE A 42 -4.70 4.57 3.26
CA ILE A 42 -5.47 5.55 2.52
C ILE A 42 -5.59 5.03 1.08
N CYS A 43 -6.81 4.85 0.59
CA CYS A 43 -7.07 4.59 -0.81
C CYS A 43 -7.70 5.82 -1.44
N ARG A 44 -6.90 6.53 -2.25
CA ARG A 44 -7.31 7.78 -2.92
C ARG A 44 -8.31 7.59 -4.07
N PRO A 45 -8.24 6.51 -4.88
CA PRO A 45 -9.24 6.26 -5.93
C PRO A 45 -10.68 6.26 -5.40
N THR A 46 -11.65 6.65 -6.24
CA THR A 46 -13.06 6.74 -5.87
C THR A 46 -13.79 5.40 -6.09
N PRO A 47 -14.60 4.90 -5.12
CA PRO A 47 -14.82 5.48 -3.80
C PRO A 47 -13.57 5.37 -2.92
N SER A 48 -13.24 6.47 -2.24
CA SER A 48 -12.12 6.47 -1.31
C SER A 48 -12.49 5.67 -0.07
N TYR A 49 -11.52 4.96 0.48
CA TYR A 49 -11.66 4.26 1.75
C TYR A 49 -10.36 4.32 2.52
N ALA A 50 -10.45 4.11 3.82
CA ALA A 50 -9.31 4.16 4.72
C ALA A 50 -9.38 3.08 5.79
N ALA A 51 -8.21 2.77 6.35
CA ALA A 51 -8.07 2.03 7.58
C ALA A 51 -7.25 2.88 8.56
N THR A 52 -7.73 3.03 9.78
CA THR A 52 -7.09 3.81 10.84
C THR A 52 -6.02 3.02 11.60
N ASN A 53 -6.01 1.70 11.44
CA ASN A 53 -5.12 0.80 12.15
C ASN A 53 -4.93 -0.53 11.38
N ARG A 54 -3.95 -1.31 11.85
CA ARG A 54 -3.59 -2.59 11.26
C ARG A 54 -4.75 -3.57 11.19
N ASP A 55 -5.56 -3.67 12.24
CA ASP A 55 -6.60 -4.69 12.33
C ASP A 55 -7.70 -4.44 11.30
N GLU A 56 -8.02 -3.18 10.99
CA GLU A 56 -8.89 -2.80 9.88
C GLU A 56 -8.32 -3.20 8.51
N ILE A 57 -7.01 -2.96 8.26
CA ILE A 57 -6.35 -3.39 7.01
C ILE A 57 -6.46 -4.92 6.86
N VAL A 58 -6.20 -5.65 7.93
CA VAL A 58 -6.24 -7.11 7.96
C VAL A 58 -7.66 -7.61 7.69
N GLN A 59 -8.66 -6.96 8.26
CA GLN A 59 -10.06 -7.27 7.98
C GLN A 59 -10.38 -7.07 6.50
N TYR A 60 -9.95 -5.97 5.88
CA TYR A 60 -10.13 -5.74 4.44
C TYR A 60 -9.44 -6.82 3.58
N LEU A 61 -8.25 -7.28 3.97
CA LEU A 61 -7.56 -8.37 3.27
C LEU A 61 -8.35 -9.68 3.36
N ARG A 62 -8.93 -10.00 4.53
CA ARG A 62 -9.77 -11.18 4.74
C ARG A 62 -11.06 -11.10 3.93
N ASP A 63 -11.71 -9.94 3.93
CA ASP A 63 -12.94 -9.70 3.20
C ASP A 63 -12.71 -9.84 1.69
N ALA A 64 -11.62 -9.27 1.17
CA ALA A 64 -11.22 -9.44 -0.23
C ALA A 64 -10.93 -10.90 -0.60
N GLN A 65 -10.27 -11.68 0.28
CA GLN A 65 -10.07 -13.12 0.06
C GLN A 65 -11.39 -13.91 0.01
N GLN A 66 -12.42 -13.45 0.74
CA GLN A 66 -13.75 -14.04 0.74
C GLN A 66 -14.67 -13.48 -0.36
N GLY A 67 -14.17 -12.58 -1.22
CA GLY A 67 -14.96 -11.91 -2.26
C GLY A 67 -15.96 -10.87 -1.74
N LYS A 68 -15.83 -10.46 -0.48
CA LYS A 68 -16.61 -9.39 0.13
C LYS A 68 -15.81 -8.09 -0.02
N ILE A 69 -16.09 -7.31 -1.04
CA ILE A 69 -15.48 -5.98 -1.17
C ILE A 69 -16.51 -4.98 -0.68
N PRO A 70 -16.21 -4.14 0.34
CA PRO A 70 -17.11 -3.07 0.75
C PRO A 70 -17.13 -2.01 -0.35
N ILE A 71 -18.13 -2.06 -1.23
CA ILE A 71 -18.52 -0.91 -2.05
C ILE A 71 -19.91 -0.53 -1.55
N ASP A 72 -19.97 0.37 -0.57
CA ASP A 72 -21.24 0.92 -0.13
C ASP A 72 -21.81 1.80 -1.24
N ALA A 73 -22.92 1.33 -1.81
CA ALA A 73 -23.79 2.09 -2.69
C ALA A 73 -24.38 3.28 -1.93
N PRO A 74 -24.44 4.49 -2.52
CA PRO A 74 -25.02 5.63 -1.84
C PRO A 74 -26.54 5.44 -1.68
N ALA A 75 -27.01 5.61 -0.45
CA ALA A 75 -28.43 5.66 -0.12
C ALA A 75 -29.05 6.98 -0.62
N SER A 76 -30.03 6.91 -1.53
CA SER A 76 -31.36 7.54 -1.38
C SER A 76 -32.18 7.47 -2.68
N SER A 77 -33.30 6.75 -2.59
CA SER A 77 -34.62 7.02 -3.20
C SER A 77 -34.69 7.67 -4.61
N SER A 78 -35.04 6.87 -5.62
CA SER A 78 -36.38 6.87 -6.24
C SER A 78 -36.36 6.43 -7.71
N THR A 79 -37.31 5.55 -8.01
CA THR A 79 -37.89 5.26 -9.33
C THR A 79 -37.08 4.35 -10.26
N CYS A 80 -37.56 3.11 -10.33
CA CYS A 80 -37.37 2.20 -11.44
C CYS A 80 -37.85 2.84 -12.76
N ILE A 81 -36.92 3.04 -13.70
CA ILE A 81 -37.24 3.03 -15.12
C ILE A 81 -36.35 1.96 -15.76
N SER A 82 -37.03 0.94 -16.26
CA SER A 82 -36.53 -0.18 -17.02
C SER A 82 -35.69 0.23 -18.23
N GLY A 83 -34.53 -0.42 -18.41
CA GLY A 83 -33.91 -0.61 -19.73
C GLY A 83 -32.59 0.13 -19.95
N ARG A 84 -31.49 -0.44 -19.46
CA ARG A 84 -30.11 -0.42 -20.03
C ARG A 84 -29.16 -1.16 -19.06
N PRO A 85 -28.59 -2.32 -19.44
CA PRO A 85 -27.66 -3.04 -18.57
C PRO A 85 -26.22 -2.70 -18.97
N ASP A 86 -25.76 -1.49 -18.65
CA ASP A 86 -24.34 -1.12 -18.81
C ASP A 86 -23.92 -0.24 -17.63
N CYS A 87 -23.43 -0.87 -16.55
CA CYS A 87 -22.18 -0.52 -15.89
C CYS A 87 -21.97 -1.33 -14.58
N TYR A 88 -20.79 -1.92 -14.48
CA TYR A 88 -20.20 -2.60 -13.31
C TYR A 88 -20.80 -3.93 -12.87
N ALA A 89 -20.71 -4.92 -13.78
CA ALA A 89 -20.56 -6.32 -13.41
C ALA A 89 -19.14 -6.80 -13.73
N THR A 90 -18.25 -6.78 -12.76
CA THR A 90 -17.05 -7.64 -12.78
C THR A 90 -16.71 -8.10 -11.35
N GLY A 91 -17.70 -8.72 -10.71
CA GLY A 91 -17.39 -9.94 -9.97
C GLY A 91 -16.83 -10.93 -10.98
N SER A 92 -15.50 -11.02 -11.05
CA SER A 92 -14.83 -11.96 -11.95
C SER A 92 -15.20 -13.37 -11.51
N ARG A 93 -16.19 -13.92 -12.19
CA ARG A 93 -16.45 -15.36 -12.27
C ARG A 93 -15.10 -16.02 -12.46
N ALA A 94 -14.71 -16.88 -11.53
CA ALA A 94 -13.50 -17.68 -11.59
C ALA A 94 -13.56 -18.59 -12.83
N THR A 95 -13.31 -18.02 -14.00
CA THR A 95 -12.81 -18.74 -15.16
C THR A 95 -11.36 -18.99 -14.84
N THR A 96 -10.98 -20.26 -14.83
CA THR A 96 -9.62 -20.77 -14.73
C THR A 96 -8.74 -20.20 -15.84
N ARG A 97 -8.39 -18.92 -15.75
CA ARG A 97 -7.28 -18.31 -16.47
C ARG A 97 -6.07 -18.58 -15.59
N ALA A 98 -5.01 -19.13 -16.18
CA ALA A 98 -3.73 -19.24 -15.48
C ALA A 98 -3.43 -17.89 -14.83
N LYS A 99 -3.21 -17.88 -13.51
CA LYS A 99 -2.96 -16.66 -12.75
C LYS A 99 -1.72 -16.03 -13.39
N GLU A 100 -1.92 -14.94 -14.12
CA GLU A 100 -0.82 -14.21 -14.75
C GLU A 100 0.15 -13.77 -13.65
N ARG A 101 1.45 -13.73 -13.96
CA ARG A 101 2.47 -13.35 -12.97
C ARG A 101 2.20 -11.92 -12.55
N SER A 102 2.22 -11.70 -11.24
CA SER A 102 2.02 -10.40 -10.64
C SER A 102 3.39 -9.87 -10.25
N VAL A 103 3.78 -8.74 -10.82
CA VAL A 103 5.14 -8.19 -10.76
C VAL A 103 5.12 -6.79 -10.17
N TYR A 104 6.25 -6.35 -9.64
CA TYR A 104 6.34 -5.02 -9.04
C TYR A 104 7.72 -4.38 -9.17
N THR A 105 7.75 -3.06 -9.03
CA THR A 105 8.96 -2.27 -8.81
C THR A 105 8.90 -1.62 -7.44
N ILE A 106 10.07 -1.37 -6.83
CA ILE A 106 10.17 -0.69 -5.54
C ILE A 106 11.40 0.21 -5.50
N ARG A 107 11.22 1.47 -5.09
CA ARG A 107 12.30 2.45 -4.94
C ARG A 107 12.00 3.47 -3.84
N PRO A 108 13.00 4.22 -3.35
CA PRO A 108 12.76 5.36 -2.46
C PRO A 108 11.86 6.43 -3.11
N LEU A 109 11.15 7.20 -2.28
CA LEU A 109 10.48 8.41 -2.73
C LEU A 109 11.50 9.47 -3.17
N ARG A 110 11.18 10.16 -4.25
CA ARG A 110 11.92 11.33 -4.75
C ARG A 110 11.55 12.57 -3.92
N PRO A 111 12.39 13.62 -3.85
CA PRO A 111 12.12 14.82 -3.05
C PRO A 111 10.73 15.45 -3.26
N GLY A 112 10.17 15.41 -4.48
CA GLY A 112 8.83 15.92 -4.77
C GLY A 112 7.67 14.98 -4.42
N GLU A 113 7.95 13.73 -4.04
CA GLU A 113 6.95 12.71 -3.70
C GLU A 113 6.70 12.61 -2.19
N PHE A 114 7.54 13.23 -1.35
CA PHE A 114 7.38 13.27 0.11
C PHE A 114 6.20 14.17 0.49
N GLY A 115 4.98 13.65 0.39
CA GLY A 115 3.76 14.36 0.75
C GLY A 115 2.56 13.44 0.86
N PHE A 116 1.70 13.75 1.83
CA PHE A 116 0.49 12.96 2.14
C PHE A 116 -0.76 13.45 1.40
N GLY A 117 -0.61 14.32 0.38
CA GLY A 117 -1.73 14.93 -0.33
C GLY A 117 -2.30 16.16 0.39
N SER A 118 -3.63 16.27 0.43
CA SER A 118 -4.41 17.31 1.11
C SER A 118 -5.09 16.77 2.37
N ASP A 119 -5.60 17.65 3.23
CA ASP A 119 -6.32 17.23 4.45
C ASP A 119 -7.57 16.39 4.12
N ASP A 120 -8.22 16.59 2.97
CA ASP A 120 -9.34 15.74 2.53
C ASP A 120 -8.92 14.27 2.32
N ILE A 121 -7.66 14.03 1.94
CA ILE A 121 -7.10 12.70 1.73
C ILE A 121 -6.75 12.03 3.06
N THR A 122 -6.28 12.79 4.05
CA THR A 122 -5.85 12.26 5.35
C THR A 122 -6.96 12.27 6.41
N ALA A 123 -8.01 13.08 6.23
CA ALA A 123 -9.14 13.15 7.15
C ALA A 123 -9.80 11.79 7.45
N PRO A 124 -9.95 10.85 6.49
CA PRO A 124 -10.49 9.52 6.77
C PRO A 124 -9.65 8.68 7.75
N VAL A 125 -8.34 8.94 7.88
CA VAL A 125 -7.50 8.31 8.91
C VAL A 125 -7.43 9.12 10.21
N GLY A 126 -8.22 10.20 10.31
CA GLY A 126 -8.35 11.02 11.51
C GLY A 126 -7.18 11.98 11.77
N LEU A 127 -6.31 12.21 10.76
CA LEU A 127 -5.14 13.07 10.89
C LEU A 127 -5.12 14.15 9.80
N THR A 128 -4.60 15.32 10.15
CA THR A 128 -4.24 16.35 9.17
C THR A 128 -2.90 16.03 8.51
N VAL A 129 -2.62 16.64 7.36
CA VAL A 129 -1.33 16.52 6.67
C VAL A 129 -0.17 16.98 7.56
N GLU A 130 -0.38 18.02 8.38
CA GLU A 130 0.64 18.51 9.32
C GLU A 130 0.94 17.48 10.42
N GLN A 131 -0.09 16.86 11.00
CA GLN A 131 0.08 15.78 11.98
C GLN A 131 0.79 14.57 11.37
N MET A 132 0.44 14.18 10.13
CA MET A 132 1.11 13.09 9.41
C MET A 132 2.59 13.38 9.18
N LYS A 133 2.93 14.62 8.77
CA LYS A 133 4.33 15.05 8.62
C LYS A 133 5.09 15.01 9.94
N SER A 134 4.51 15.59 11.00
CA SER A 134 5.13 15.59 12.33
C SER A 134 5.38 14.16 12.82
N ARG A 135 4.43 13.25 12.62
CA ARG A 135 4.56 11.85 12.98
C ARG A 135 5.66 11.15 12.18
N ALA A 136 5.67 11.33 10.86
CA ALA A 136 6.69 10.76 9.98
C ALA A 136 8.11 11.23 10.35
N ILE A 137 8.26 12.50 10.76
CA ILE A 137 9.54 13.04 11.23
C ILE A 137 9.92 12.44 12.59
N GLN A 138 8.99 12.42 13.55
CA GLN A 138 9.24 11.94 14.91
C GLN A 138 9.62 10.46 14.95
N GLU A 139 8.97 9.65 14.12
CA GLU A 139 9.17 8.20 14.06
C GLU A 139 10.23 7.79 13.00
N GLY A 140 10.83 8.76 12.30
CA GLY A 140 11.88 8.49 11.30
C GLY A 140 11.41 7.68 10.11
N TRP A 141 10.22 8.00 9.56
CA TRP A 141 9.65 7.25 8.46
C TRP A 141 10.46 7.38 7.17
N VAL A 142 10.58 6.26 6.46
CA VAL A 142 11.18 6.15 5.13
C VAL A 142 10.09 5.81 4.12
N GLY A 143 9.94 6.64 3.09
CA GLY A 143 8.97 6.44 2.03
C GLY A 143 9.53 5.62 0.87
N MET A 144 8.73 4.68 0.37
CA MET A 144 9.01 3.86 -0.81
C MET A 144 7.85 3.95 -1.81
N ARG A 145 8.16 4.14 -3.08
CA ARG A 145 7.21 4.01 -4.20
C ARG A 145 7.18 2.57 -4.66
N VAL A 146 5.96 2.05 -4.84
CA VAL A 146 5.73 0.73 -5.43
C VAL A 146 4.70 0.85 -6.56
N ASN A 147 5.03 0.27 -7.70
CA ASN A 147 4.07 -0.02 -8.77
C ASN A 147 3.90 -1.54 -8.82
N LEU A 148 2.66 -2.03 -8.78
CA LEU A 148 2.29 -3.44 -8.84
C LEU A 148 1.35 -3.66 -10.01
N TRP A 149 1.60 -4.67 -10.84
CA TRP A 149 0.70 -5.02 -11.93
C TRP A 149 0.78 -6.49 -12.33
N ASP A 150 -0.23 -6.96 -13.06
CA ASP A 150 -0.21 -8.27 -13.69
C ASP A 150 0.30 -8.18 -15.14
N GLU A 151 1.17 -9.12 -15.56
CA GLU A 151 1.84 -9.05 -16.87
C GLU A 151 0.88 -9.13 -18.07
N GLY A 152 -0.33 -9.68 -17.91
CA GLY A 152 -1.28 -9.82 -19.01
C GLY A 152 -1.85 -8.51 -19.54
N LYS A 153 -2.46 -8.56 -20.74
CA LYS A 153 -2.92 -7.36 -21.48
C LYS A 153 -3.96 -6.53 -20.72
N GLU A 154 -4.78 -7.17 -19.89
CA GLU A 154 -5.86 -6.56 -19.11
C GLU A 154 -5.52 -6.52 -17.60
N GLY A 155 -4.25 -6.25 -17.28
CA GLY A 155 -3.76 -6.23 -15.90
C GLY A 155 -4.22 -5.00 -15.11
N LEU A 156 -4.46 -5.18 -13.81
CA LEU A 156 -4.66 -4.08 -12.86
C LEU A 156 -3.30 -3.49 -12.50
N LEU A 157 -3.16 -2.17 -12.59
CA LEU A 157 -2.03 -1.41 -12.06
C LEU A 157 -2.42 -0.74 -10.74
N VAL A 158 -1.59 -0.93 -9.73
CA VAL A 158 -1.71 -0.29 -8.42
C VAL A 158 -0.43 0.50 -8.15
N LYS A 159 -0.56 1.80 -7.87
CA LYS A 159 0.56 2.66 -7.46
C LYS A 159 0.40 3.04 -5.99
N VAL A 160 1.40 2.73 -5.18
CA VAL A 160 1.34 2.91 -3.72
C VAL A 160 2.59 3.65 -3.24
N GLN A 161 2.42 4.55 -2.28
CA GLN A 161 3.51 4.99 -1.41
C GLN A 161 3.41 4.24 -0.08
N TYR A 162 4.40 3.41 0.19
CA TYR A 162 4.54 2.74 1.48
C TYR A 162 5.49 3.53 2.37
N TRP A 163 5.06 3.82 3.60
CA TRP A 163 5.92 4.43 4.60
C TRP A 163 6.33 3.40 5.65
N TRP A 164 7.60 3.41 6.00
CA TRP A 164 8.23 2.40 6.83
C TRP A 164 8.90 3.06 8.02
N ARG A 165 8.86 2.43 9.19
CA ARG A 165 9.69 2.81 10.33
C ARG A 165 10.51 1.62 10.78
N LEU A 166 11.64 1.91 11.41
CA LEU A 166 12.46 0.88 12.03
C LEU A 166 11.67 0.23 13.18
N ARG A 167 11.58 -1.10 13.20
CA ARG A 167 10.96 -1.82 14.32
C ARG A 167 11.81 -1.64 15.57
N GLU A 168 11.24 -1.02 16.59
CA GLU A 168 11.84 -1.00 17.92
C GLU A 168 11.75 -2.41 18.53
N THR A 169 12.85 -3.15 18.52
CA THR A 169 12.94 -4.38 19.30
C THR A 169 13.18 -4.01 20.76
N ALA A 170 12.43 -4.62 21.69
CA ALA A 170 12.43 -4.31 23.14
C ALA A 170 13.80 -4.37 23.85
N ASN A 171 14.86 -4.81 23.17
CA ASN A 171 16.23 -4.80 23.63
C ASN A 171 17.08 -3.95 22.69
N ASN A 172 17.27 -2.67 23.01
CA ASN A 172 18.32 -1.80 22.46
C ASN A 172 19.71 -2.30 22.87
N LYS A 173 20.07 -3.52 22.44
CA LYS A 173 21.40 -4.10 22.54
C LYS A 173 21.62 -5.01 21.33
N ARG A 174 21.70 -4.41 20.14
CA ARG A 174 22.32 -5.11 19.01
C ARG A 174 23.80 -5.28 19.34
N LEU A 175 24.27 -6.52 19.38
CA LEU A 175 25.69 -6.79 19.23
C LEU A 175 26.11 -6.27 17.85
N ALA A 176 27.17 -5.45 17.82
CA ALA A 176 27.82 -5.06 16.59
C ALA A 176 28.24 -6.33 15.82
N GLY A 177 27.58 -6.61 14.70
CA GLY A 177 27.91 -7.76 13.84
C GLY A 177 26.74 -8.41 13.12
N ASP A 178 25.50 -8.19 13.55
CA ASP A 178 24.33 -8.75 12.86
C ASP A 178 23.60 -7.67 12.04
N HIS A 179 23.90 -7.62 10.74
CA HIS A 179 23.25 -6.72 9.79
C HIS A 179 22.05 -7.39 9.10
N SER A 180 21.67 -8.60 9.53
CA SER A 180 20.55 -9.36 8.94
C SER A 180 19.19 -9.11 9.61
N GLY A 181 19.17 -8.40 10.74
CA GLY A 181 18.00 -8.29 11.64
C GLY A 181 17.37 -6.90 11.77
N THR A 182 17.42 -6.07 10.72
CA THR A 182 16.69 -4.78 10.72
C THR A 182 15.28 -4.98 10.19
N ASP A 183 14.37 -5.40 11.05
CA ASP A 183 12.96 -5.47 10.70
C ASP A 183 12.39 -4.06 10.53
N TRP A 184 11.82 -3.79 9.36
CA TRP A 184 11.08 -2.56 9.07
C TRP A 184 9.59 -2.86 9.07
N ASP A 185 8.82 -2.01 9.74
CA ASP A 185 7.37 -2.10 9.81
C ASP A 185 6.74 -1.09 8.85
N GLN A 186 5.73 -1.54 8.09
CA GLN A 186 4.87 -0.65 7.32
C GLN A 186 3.97 0.15 8.27
N CYS A 187 3.91 1.46 8.08
CA CYS A 187 3.20 2.42 8.92
C CYS A 187 2.06 3.12 8.19
N LEU A 188 2.19 3.29 6.87
CA LEU A 188 1.15 3.86 6.03
C LEU A 188 1.19 3.22 4.64
N HIS A 189 0.04 2.77 4.17
CA HIS A 189 -0.20 2.40 2.78
C HIS A 189 -1.01 3.51 2.11
N ASP A 190 -0.37 4.30 1.25
CA ASP A 190 -1.06 5.36 0.51
C ASP A 190 -1.24 4.93 -0.96
N ILE A 191 -2.38 4.31 -1.23
CA ILE A 191 -2.76 3.80 -2.55
C ILE A 191 -3.24 4.99 -3.39
N MET A 192 -2.39 5.41 -4.31
CA MET A 192 -2.59 6.61 -5.12
C MET A 192 -3.35 6.33 -6.42
N PHE A 193 -3.24 5.12 -6.94
CA PHE A 193 -3.87 4.73 -8.19
C PHE A 193 -4.26 3.26 -8.15
N LEU A 194 -5.44 2.97 -8.67
CA LEU A 194 -5.95 1.62 -8.88
C LEU A 194 -6.78 1.66 -10.17
N GLY A 195 -6.31 0.98 -11.21
CA GLY A 195 -6.92 1.07 -12.53
C GLY A 195 -6.23 0.18 -13.57
N PRO A 196 -6.63 0.24 -14.85
CA PRO A 196 -5.95 -0.49 -15.90
C PRO A 196 -4.51 -0.01 -16.07
N LYS A 197 -3.67 -0.87 -16.64
CA LYS A 197 -2.33 -0.50 -17.12
C LYS A 197 -2.39 0.75 -18.01
N ASP A 198 -1.52 1.70 -17.73
CA ASP A 198 -1.44 3.01 -18.37
C ASP A 198 -0.11 3.21 -19.12
N GLY A 199 0.75 2.18 -19.17
CA GLY A 199 2.07 2.23 -19.82
C GLY A 199 3.18 2.78 -18.92
N THR A 200 2.86 3.11 -17.66
CA THR A 200 3.79 3.71 -16.69
C THR A 200 4.28 2.72 -15.63
N GLU A 201 3.99 1.44 -15.82
CA GLU A 201 4.21 0.40 -14.82
C GLU A 201 5.69 0.27 -14.45
N ASN A 202 6.55 0.32 -15.47
CA ASN A 202 8.00 0.27 -15.38
C ASN A 202 8.66 1.52 -15.99
N GLU A 203 8.16 2.70 -15.65
CA GLU A 203 8.60 3.99 -16.18
C GLU A 203 10.10 4.32 -16.00
N GLU A 204 10.87 3.48 -15.31
CA GLU A 204 12.14 3.91 -14.71
C GLU A 204 13.31 2.89 -14.82
N GLU A 205 13.24 1.88 -15.70
CA GLU A 205 14.26 0.80 -15.80
C GLU A 205 14.59 0.16 -14.43
N LEU A 206 13.60 0.13 -13.54
CA LEU A 206 13.78 -0.44 -12.22
C LEU A 206 13.83 -1.96 -12.32
N GLU A 207 14.52 -2.56 -11.36
CA GLU A 207 14.51 -4.01 -11.18
C GLU A 207 13.07 -4.49 -11.02
N LEU A 208 12.65 -5.33 -11.97
CA LEU A 208 11.35 -5.98 -11.96
C LEU A 208 11.43 -7.21 -11.07
N LEU A 209 10.56 -7.24 -10.06
CA LEU A 209 10.46 -8.29 -9.06
C LEU A 209 9.11 -8.98 -9.18
N GLU A 210 8.99 -10.18 -8.62
CA GLU A 210 7.79 -11.02 -8.63
C GLU A 210 7.37 -11.37 -7.22
#